data_AF-A0A8B9UNA3-F1
#
_entry.id   AF-A0A8B9UNA3-F1
#
_cell.length_a   1.000
_cell.length_b   1.000
_cell.length_c   1.000
_cell.angle_alpha   90.00
_cell.angle_beta   90.00
_cell.angle_gamma   90.00
#
_symmetry.space_group_name_H-M   'P 1'
#
loop_
_entity.id
_entity.type
_entity.pdbx_description
1 polymer ?
#
loop_
_entity_poly.entity_id
_entity_poly.type
_entity_poly.pdbx_seq_one_letter_code
_entity_poly.pdbx_strand_id
1 'polypeptide(L)'
;MAAAGAVRAARRARRSFDIFVADVPWTVSSSECLKEYFAQFGAVQRCQLPFDKDTGFHKRFCWIKFSSPEDVQNTLQKDSHILEGSKVIDDKSFNEIT
;
A
#
# COMPACT_ATOMS: atom_id res chain seq x y z
N MET A 1 -8.31 32.61 -12.27
CA MET A 1 -8.53 31.16 -12.43
C MET A 1 -7.49 30.38 -11.62
N ALA A 2 -7.72 30.25 -10.31
CA ALA A 2 -6.82 29.58 -9.37
C ALA A 2 -7.41 28.22 -8.97
N ALA A 3 -7.04 27.13 -9.66
CA ALA A 3 -7.47 25.78 -9.25
C ALA A 3 -6.44 24.68 -9.55
N ALA A 4 -5.50 24.89 -10.49
CA ALA A 4 -4.56 23.83 -10.90
C ALA A 4 -3.39 23.60 -9.91
N GLY A 5 -3.01 24.61 -9.12
CA GLY A 5 -1.85 24.52 -8.20
C GLY A 5 -2.10 23.65 -6.96
N ALA A 6 -3.31 23.68 -6.41
CA ALA A 6 -3.66 22.95 -5.19
C ALA A 6 -3.73 21.43 -5.40
N VAL A 7 -4.17 20.98 -6.57
CA VAL A 7 -4.32 19.53 -6.87
C VAL A 7 -2.95 18.84 -6.92
N ARG A 8 -1.92 19.51 -7.47
CA ARG A 8 -0.55 18.97 -7.56
C ARG A 8 0.12 18.88 -6.18
N ALA A 9 -0.02 19.89 -5.33
CA ALA A 9 0.55 19.89 -3.97
C ALA A 9 -0.17 18.90 -3.05
N ALA A 10 -1.50 18.80 -3.15
CA ALA A 10 -2.28 17.79 -2.41
C ALA A 10 -1.93 16.36 -2.88
N ARG A 11 -1.66 16.13 -4.17
CA ARG A 11 -1.12 14.85 -4.66
C ARG A 11 0.26 14.56 -4.07
N ARG A 12 1.10 15.58 -3.87
CA ARG A 12 2.47 15.45 -3.35
C ARG A 12 2.51 15.17 -1.83
N ALA A 13 1.59 15.75 -1.06
CA ALA A 13 1.47 15.50 0.39
C ALA A 13 0.69 14.22 0.73
N ARG A 14 -0.26 13.79 -0.13
CA ARG A 14 -0.99 12.52 0.03
C ARG A 14 -0.11 11.27 -0.15
N ARG A 15 1.07 11.43 -0.75
CA ARG A 15 2.03 10.36 -1.09
C ARG A 15 2.93 9.92 0.05
N SER A 16 2.98 10.67 1.16
CA SER A 16 3.84 10.31 2.30
C SER A 16 3.25 9.20 3.18
N PHE A 17 1.97 8.90 3.01
CA PHE A 17 1.23 7.92 3.81
C PHE A 17 0.88 6.65 3.03
N ASP A 18 1.19 6.61 1.73
CA ASP A 18 0.85 5.49 0.86
C ASP A 18 2.08 4.62 0.62
N ILE A 19 1.94 3.32 0.79
CA ILE A 19 2.92 2.31 0.42
C ILE A 19 2.37 1.45 -0.71
N PHE A 20 3.28 0.97 -1.55
CA PHE A 20 3.00 -0.06 -2.53
C PHE A 20 3.50 -1.38 -1.98
N VAL A 21 2.67 -2.42 -2.03
CA VAL A 21 3.06 -3.76 -1.65
C VAL A 21 2.94 -4.64 -2.88
N ALA A 22 4.04 -5.26 -3.29
CA ALA A 22 4.15 -6.20 -4.40
C ALA A 22 4.47 -7.61 -3.91
N ASP A 23 4.34 -8.56 -4.83
CA ASP A 23 4.52 -9.99 -4.59
C ASP A 23 3.58 -10.55 -3.51
N VAL A 24 2.35 -10.02 -3.45
CA VAL A 24 1.30 -10.52 -2.57
C VAL A 24 0.93 -11.96 -2.99
N PRO A 25 0.87 -12.92 -2.05
CA PRO A 25 0.55 -14.31 -2.36
C PRO A 25 -0.92 -14.48 -2.75
N TRP A 26 -1.17 -15.43 -3.64
CA TRP A 26 -2.51 -15.73 -4.21
C TRP A 26 -3.51 -16.15 -3.14
N THR A 27 -3.02 -16.61 -1.99
CA THR A 27 -3.82 -16.97 -0.81
C THR A 27 -4.53 -15.75 -0.20
N VAL A 28 -3.97 -14.55 -0.35
CA VAL A 28 -4.60 -13.30 0.13
C VAL A 28 -5.78 -12.97 -0.77
N SER A 29 -6.95 -13.40 -0.33
CA SER A 29 -8.18 -13.23 -1.09
C SER A 29 -8.82 -11.85 -0.91
N SER A 30 -8.41 -11.10 0.12
CA SER A 30 -9.04 -9.84 0.51
C SER A 30 -7.99 -8.82 0.96
N SER A 31 -8.28 -7.54 0.68
CA SER A 31 -7.53 -6.40 1.24
C SER A 31 -7.57 -6.35 2.78
N GLU A 32 -8.50 -7.06 3.39
CA GLU A 32 -8.68 -7.13 4.84
C GLU A 32 -7.51 -7.83 5.54
N CYS A 33 -7.03 -8.97 5.03
CA CYS A 33 -5.88 -9.67 5.62
C CYS A 33 -4.61 -8.80 5.60
N LEU A 34 -4.39 -8.06 4.51
CA LEU A 34 -3.32 -7.08 4.43
C LEU A 34 -3.53 -5.98 5.46
N LYS A 35 -4.74 -5.43 5.55
CA LYS A 35 -5.07 -4.40 6.52
C LYS A 35 -4.79 -4.86 7.95
N GLU A 36 -5.18 -6.07 8.34
CA GLU A 36 -4.93 -6.64 9.66
C GLU A 36 -3.44 -6.83 9.94
N TYR A 37 -2.69 -7.35 8.96
CA TYR A 37 -1.25 -7.50 9.09
C TYR A 37 -0.54 -6.16 9.29
N PHE A 38 -0.84 -5.20 8.41
CA PHE A 38 -0.23 -3.87 8.43
C PHE A 38 -0.75 -3.00 9.59
N ALA A 39 -1.92 -3.32 10.14
CA ALA A 39 -2.47 -2.65 11.33
C ALA A 39 -1.57 -2.83 12.58
N GLN A 40 -0.72 -3.85 12.61
CA GLN A 40 0.25 -4.05 13.70
C GLN A 40 1.40 -3.03 13.67
N PHE A 41 1.70 -2.47 12.49
CA PHE A 41 2.77 -1.48 12.31
C PHE A 41 2.24 -0.04 12.36
N GLY A 42 0.96 0.16 12.05
CA GLY A 42 0.29 1.44 12.22
C GLY A 42 -1.13 1.49 11.67
N ALA A 43 -1.78 2.65 11.77
CA ALA A 43 -3.22 2.75 11.50
C ALA A 43 -3.52 2.84 9.99
N VAL A 44 -3.93 1.72 9.38
CA VAL A 44 -4.31 1.66 7.96
C VAL A 44 -5.65 2.35 7.71
N GLN A 45 -5.61 3.48 6.99
CA GLN A 45 -6.78 4.24 6.52
C GLN A 45 -7.50 3.54 5.36
N ARG A 46 -6.75 3.04 4.38
CA ARG A 46 -7.33 2.46 3.17
C ARG A 46 -6.41 1.40 2.61
N CYS A 47 -6.97 0.29 2.15
CA CYS A 47 -6.25 -0.72 1.39
C CYS A 47 -6.97 -0.91 0.04
N GLN A 48 -6.21 -0.93 -1.05
CA GLN A 48 -6.68 -1.20 -2.39
C GLN A 48 -5.91 -2.39 -2.96
N LEU A 49 -6.60 -3.52 -3.03
CA LEU A 49 -6.13 -4.73 -3.69
C LEU A 49 -6.92 -4.87 -5.01
N PRO A 50 -6.35 -4.50 -6.16
CA PRO A 50 -7.00 -4.70 -7.44
C PRO A 50 -7.09 -6.18 -7.78
N PHE A 51 -8.31 -6.60 -8.07
CA PHE A 51 -8.64 -7.94 -8.52
C PHE A 51 -8.74 -7.99 -10.04
N ASP A 52 -8.16 -9.03 -10.61
CA ASP A 52 -8.33 -9.38 -12.01
C ASP A 52 -9.59 -10.23 -12.14
N LYS A 53 -10.58 -9.73 -12.89
CA LYS A 53 -11.90 -10.38 -13.00
C LYS A 53 -11.88 -11.60 -13.91
N ASP A 54 -10.90 -11.68 -14.80
CA ASP A 54 -10.77 -12.77 -15.77
C ASP A 54 -10.16 -14.01 -15.10
N THR A 55 -9.14 -13.81 -14.28
CA THR A 55 -8.51 -14.90 -13.51
C THR A 55 -9.19 -15.16 -12.17
N GLY A 56 -9.95 -14.19 -11.64
CA GLY A 56 -10.50 -14.23 -10.29
C GLY A 56 -9.47 -13.99 -9.19
N PHE A 57 -8.20 -13.75 -9.54
CA PHE A 57 -7.12 -13.53 -8.59
C PHE A 57 -6.71 -12.06 -8.55
N HIS A 58 -6.19 -11.61 -7.41
CA HIS A 58 -5.60 -10.28 -7.32
C HIS A 58 -4.30 -10.21 -8.11
N LYS A 59 -3.93 -9.01 -8.55
CA LYS A 59 -2.75 -8.80 -9.40
C LYS A 59 -1.40 -8.95 -8.66
N ARG A 60 -1.38 -9.62 -7.52
CA ARG A 60 -0.21 -9.78 -6.63
C ARG A 60 0.42 -8.46 -6.16
N PHE A 61 -0.34 -7.37 -6.21
CA PHE A 61 0.08 -6.08 -5.69
C PHE A 61 -1.11 -5.35 -5.05
N CYS A 62 -0.82 -4.50 -4.08
CA CYS A 62 -1.81 -3.66 -3.42
C CYS A 62 -1.23 -2.30 -3.04
N TRP A 63 -2.12 -1.35 -2.77
CA TRP A 63 -1.77 -0.06 -2.19
C TRP A 63 -2.38 0.07 -0.81
N ILE A 64 -1.56 0.51 0.14
CA ILE A 64 -1.98 0.69 1.53
C ILE A 64 -1.70 2.13 1.91
N LYS A 65 -2.75 2.82 2.36
CA LYS A 65 -2.70 4.17 2.89
C LYS A 65 -2.80 4.09 4.40
N PHE A 66 -1.80 4.65 5.08
CA PHE A 66 -1.78 4.82 6.52
C PHE A 66 -2.37 6.17 6.93
N SER A 67 -2.62 6.31 8.23
CA SER A 67 -3.04 7.56 8.85
C SER A 67 -1.86 8.50 9.09
N SER A 68 -0.70 7.94 9.42
CA SER A 68 0.50 8.70 9.76
C SER A 68 1.70 8.31 8.89
N PRO A 69 2.65 9.23 8.66
CA PRO A 69 3.87 8.94 7.89
C PRO A 69 4.88 8.13 8.70
N GLU A 70 4.77 8.18 10.03
CA GLU A 70 5.55 7.38 10.97
C GLU A 70 5.19 5.90 10.84
N ASP A 71 3.90 5.56 10.70
CA ASP A 71 3.41 4.20 10.44
C ASP A 71 4.02 3.60 9.17
N VAL A 72 4.10 4.42 8.10
CA VAL A 72 4.76 4.06 6.85
C VAL A 72 6.23 3.78 7.09
N GLN A 73 6.92 4.65 7.82
CA GLN A 73 8.34 4.49 8.10
C GLN A 73 8.60 3.23 8.95
N ASN A 74 7.78 2.95 9.96
CA ASN A 74 7.89 1.73 10.77
C ASN A 74 7.71 0.47 9.92
N THR A 75 6.78 0.51 8.98
CA THR A 75 6.55 -0.60 8.04
C THR A 75 7.78 -0.81 7.15
N LEU A 76 8.32 0.26 6.56
CA LEU A 76 9.49 0.20 5.65
C LEU A 76 10.81 -0.08 6.36
N GLN A 77 10.89 0.17 7.67
CA GLN A 77 12.05 -0.24 8.47
C GLN A 77 12.13 -1.75 8.64
N LYS A 78 11.05 -2.48 8.38
CA LYS A 78 11.06 -3.93 8.37
C LYS A 78 11.65 -4.40 7.03
N ASP A 79 12.82 -5.04 7.06
CA ASP A 79 13.45 -5.59 5.85
C ASP A 79 12.63 -6.65 5.11
N SER A 80 11.62 -7.26 5.77
CA SER A 80 10.79 -8.31 5.18
C SER A 80 9.46 -8.43 5.91
N HIS A 81 8.37 -8.36 5.13
CA HIS A 81 7.02 -8.69 5.59
C HIS A 81 6.65 -10.07 5.08
N ILE A 82 6.07 -10.89 5.96
CA ILE A 82 5.64 -12.25 5.64
C ILE A 82 4.14 -12.32 5.89
N LEU A 83 3.37 -12.54 4.81
CA LEU A 83 1.93 -12.72 4.83
C LEU A 83 1.61 -14.16 4.44
N GLU A 84 0.90 -14.89 5.31
CA GLU A 84 0.48 -16.28 5.05
C GLU A 84 1.66 -17.18 4.63
N GLY A 85 2.85 -16.96 5.18
CA GLY A 85 4.08 -17.70 4.86
C GLY A 85 4.81 -17.25 3.59
N SER A 86 4.31 -16.24 2.86
CA SER A 86 4.96 -15.66 1.68
C SER A 86 5.55 -14.29 1.98
N LYS A 87 6.77 -14.05 1.50
CA LYS A 87 7.42 -12.75 1.62
C LYS A 87 6.79 -11.77 0.64
N VAL A 88 6.39 -10.59 1.12
CA VAL A 88 5.95 -9.48 0.27
C VAL A 88 6.99 -8.38 0.24
N ILE A 89 6.88 -7.53 -0.78
CA ILE A 89 7.80 -6.43 -1.04
C ILE A 89 7.05 -5.13 -0.83
N ASP A 90 7.41 -4.34 0.17
CA ASP A 90 6.87 -3.00 0.38
C ASP A 90 7.85 -1.95 -0.16
N ASP A 91 7.34 -1.03 -0.98
CA ASP A 91 8.13 0.03 -1.59
C ASP A 91 7.38 1.37 -1.52
N LYS A 92 8.05 2.40 -1.01
CA LYS A 92 7.54 3.79 -0.95
C LYS A 92 7.88 4.59 -2.21
N SER A 93 8.88 4.16 -2.97
CA SER A 93 9.48 4.86 -4.11
C SER A 93 8.71 4.64 -5.41
N PHE A 94 7.85 3.62 -5.49
CA PHE A 94 7.07 3.28 -6.69
C PHE A 94 6.11 4.40 -7.16
N ASN A 95 5.92 5.46 -6.38
CA ASN A 95 5.08 6.62 -6.75
C ASN A 95 5.89 7.78 -7.40
N GLU A 96 7.21 7.63 -7.59
CA GLU A 96 8.09 8.65 -8.18
C GLU A 96 8.39 8.45 -9.66
N ILE A 97 7.98 7.33 -10.28
CA ILE A 97 8.24 7.08 -11.71
C ILE A 97 6.96 7.26 -12.53
N THR A 98 6.80 8.51 -13.02
CA THR A 98 5.96 9.01 -14.14
C THR A 98 4.43 8.93 -14.02
#